data_AF-A0A380AA33-F1
#
_entry.id   AF-A0A380AA33-F1
#
_cell.length_a   1.000
_cell.length_b   1.000
_cell.length_c   1.000
_cell.angle_alpha   90.00
_cell.angle_beta   90.00
_cell.angle_gamma   90.00
#
_symmetry.space_group_name_H-M   'P 1'
#
loop_
_entity.id
_entity.type
_entity.pdbx_description
1 polymer ?
#
loop_
_entity_poly.entity_id
_entity_poly.type
_entity_poly.pdbx_seq_one_letter_code
_entity_poly.pdbx_strand_id
1 'polypeptide(L)'
;MTTDETKFTYSIFDAVEFIPAILSAFPDKNIIFRPHPDDLSILKQGVVTKRANAFRTLLELCESDPRCSLDSGQSDYLSTFEKACVLISDTSAIAYSFALITKKPVIFYSADQNKVRELMADVAYINDRDRIGCCVDSIPELLNSLSNYFELDSKIDSDRVNFCDDIVYNKGKSLQYLIDNFDYIVSGEKHPEWWYSQDHC
;
A
#
# COMPACT_ATOMS: atom_id res chain seq x y z
N MET A 1 -10.42 -13.06 12.11
CA MET A 1 -10.88 -11.68 11.95
C MET A 1 -12.37 -11.65 12.13
N THR A 2 -12.88 -10.66 12.86
CA THR A 2 -14.32 -10.41 12.95
C THR A 2 -14.84 -9.89 11.60
N THR A 3 -16.16 -9.95 11.39
CA THR A 3 -16.79 -9.35 10.20
C THR A 3 -16.50 -7.86 10.10
N ASP A 4 -16.35 -7.19 11.25
CA ASP A 4 -16.14 -5.76 11.34
C ASP A 4 -14.70 -5.38 10.99
N GLU A 5 -13.69 -6.11 11.51
CA GLU A 5 -12.29 -5.95 11.06
C GLU A 5 -12.19 -6.08 9.55
N THR A 6 -12.80 -7.13 8.99
CA THR A 6 -12.73 -7.40 7.55
C THR A 6 -13.41 -6.31 6.73
N LYS A 7 -14.47 -5.69 7.25
CA LYS A 7 -15.20 -4.63 6.56
C LYS A 7 -14.37 -3.35 6.42
N PHE A 8 -13.64 -2.97 7.46
CA PHE A 8 -12.95 -1.68 7.49
C PHE A 8 -11.49 -1.76 7.03
N THR A 9 -10.82 -2.91 7.18
CA THR A 9 -9.39 -3.03 6.83
C THR A 9 -9.14 -3.57 5.42
N TYR A 10 -10.18 -4.01 4.70
CA TYR A 10 -10.08 -4.54 3.34
C TYR A 10 -10.90 -3.68 2.38
N SER A 11 -10.20 -2.94 1.52
CA SER A 11 -10.81 -2.07 0.52
C SER A 11 -11.49 -2.82 -0.64
N ILE A 12 -11.26 -4.14 -0.76
CA ILE A 12 -11.71 -4.95 -1.89
C ILE A 12 -13.23 -4.90 -2.13
N PHE A 13 -14.02 -4.76 -1.05
CA PHE A 13 -15.47 -4.69 -1.18
C PHE A 13 -15.93 -3.40 -1.86
N ASP A 14 -15.24 -2.30 -1.59
CA ASP A 14 -15.56 -1.00 -2.19
C ASP A 14 -14.83 -0.82 -3.53
N ALA A 15 -13.74 -1.56 -3.76
CA ALA A 15 -12.97 -1.54 -5.00
C ALA A 15 -13.80 -1.93 -6.21
N VAL A 16 -14.80 -2.81 -6.05
CA VAL A 16 -15.74 -3.17 -7.12
C VAL A 16 -16.55 -1.96 -7.60
N GLU A 17 -16.70 -0.92 -6.78
CA GLU A 17 -17.40 0.32 -7.13
C GLU A 17 -16.42 1.42 -7.53
N PHE A 18 -15.32 1.62 -6.78
CA PHE A 18 -14.42 2.72 -7.05
C PHE A 18 -13.51 2.50 -8.26
N ILE A 19 -13.13 1.27 -8.61
CA ILE A 19 -12.28 1.02 -9.80
C ILE A 19 -13.03 1.44 -11.08
N PRO A 20 -14.30 1.03 -11.31
CA PRO A 20 -15.10 1.57 -12.41
C PRO A 20 -15.27 3.10 -12.35
N ALA A 21 -15.45 3.67 -11.16
CA ALA A 21 -15.57 5.12 -11.00
C ALA A 21 -14.29 5.85 -11.43
N ILE A 22 -13.11 5.32 -11.08
CA ILE A 22 -11.81 5.86 -11.51
C ILE A 22 -11.66 5.75 -13.03
N LEU A 23 -11.95 4.58 -13.63
CA LEU A 23 -11.87 4.38 -15.08
C LEU A 23 -12.80 5.32 -15.87
N SER A 24 -13.95 5.67 -15.27
CA SER A 24 -14.91 6.62 -15.83
C SER A 24 -14.44 8.07 -15.69
N ALA A 25 -13.94 8.46 -14.51
CA ALA A 25 -13.51 9.82 -14.20
C ALA A 25 -12.19 10.22 -14.89
N PHE A 26 -11.29 9.26 -15.10
CA PHE A 26 -9.95 9.51 -15.62
C PHE A 26 -9.68 8.69 -16.90
N PRO A 27 -10.27 9.07 -18.04
CA PRO A 27 -10.25 8.26 -19.26
C PRO A 27 -8.86 8.09 -19.87
N ASP A 28 -7.90 8.95 -19.53
CA ASP A 28 -6.50 8.93 -19.96
C ASP A 28 -5.58 8.11 -19.03
N LYS A 29 -6.11 7.56 -17.94
CA LYS A 29 -5.35 6.77 -16.96
C LYS A 29 -5.66 5.28 -17.08
N ASN A 30 -4.65 4.49 -16.73
CA ASN A 30 -4.74 3.04 -16.61
C ASN A 30 -4.65 2.63 -15.13
N ILE A 31 -5.26 1.50 -14.80
CA ILE A 31 -5.22 0.86 -13.49
C ILE A 31 -4.38 -0.42 -13.60
N ILE A 32 -3.48 -0.60 -12.64
CA ILE A 32 -2.80 -1.86 -12.39
C ILE A 32 -3.42 -2.45 -11.13
N PHE A 33 -4.25 -3.48 -11.28
CA PHE A 33 -4.84 -4.19 -10.16
C PHE A 33 -3.89 -5.30 -9.70
N ARG A 34 -3.41 -5.21 -8.45
CA ARG A 34 -2.50 -6.20 -7.87
C ARG A 34 -3.09 -6.82 -6.60
N PRO A 35 -3.75 -7.98 -6.69
CA PRO A 35 -4.23 -8.71 -5.52
C PRO A 35 -3.06 -9.30 -4.70
N HIS A 36 -3.30 -9.61 -3.41
CA HIS A 36 -2.34 -10.36 -2.61
C HIS A 36 -2.19 -11.79 -3.17
N PRO A 37 -0.99 -12.41 -3.14
CA PRO A 37 -0.80 -13.80 -3.53
C PRO A 37 -1.82 -14.79 -2.94
N ASP A 38 -2.15 -14.61 -1.67
CA ASP A 38 -3.14 -15.46 -0.99
C ASP A 38 -4.55 -15.30 -1.56
N ASP A 39 -4.93 -14.10 -1.99
CA ASP A 39 -6.23 -13.87 -2.65
C ASP A 39 -6.33 -14.65 -3.96
N LEU A 40 -5.24 -14.65 -4.76
CA LEU A 40 -5.17 -15.47 -5.97
C LEU A 40 -5.21 -16.97 -5.65
N SER A 41 -4.59 -17.40 -4.55
CA SER A 41 -4.63 -18.80 -4.10
C SER A 41 -6.03 -19.24 -3.71
N ILE A 42 -6.76 -18.41 -2.95
CA ILE A 42 -8.15 -18.64 -2.54
C ILE A 42 -9.06 -18.83 -3.75
N LEU A 43 -8.86 -18.01 -4.79
CA LEU A 43 -9.63 -18.12 -6.03
C LEU A 43 -9.35 -19.42 -6.79
N LYS A 44 -8.07 -19.82 -6.91
CA LYS A 44 -7.67 -21.08 -7.56
C LYS A 44 -8.25 -22.30 -6.87
N GLN A 45 -8.46 -22.24 -5.55
CA GLN A 45 -9.07 -23.31 -4.76
C GLN A 45 -10.60 -23.36 -4.86
N GLY A 46 -11.23 -22.46 -5.64
CA GLY A 46 -12.69 -22.46 -5.83
C GLY A 46 -13.47 -21.95 -4.62
N VAL A 47 -12.83 -21.25 -3.67
CA VAL A 47 -13.48 -20.76 -2.45
C VAL A 47 -14.55 -19.72 -2.81
N VAL A 48 -15.76 -19.90 -2.29
CA VAL A 48 -16.89 -18.99 -2.53
C VAL A 48 -17.19 -18.21 -1.25
N THR A 49 -16.65 -16.98 -1.18
CA THR A 49 -16.92 -16.01 -0.11
C THR A 49 -17.23 -14.65 -0.74
N LYS A 50 -17.80 -13.73 0.04
CA LYS A 50 -18.02 -12.33 -0.42
C LYS A 50 -16.73 -11.70 -0.95
N ARG A 51 -15.61 -11.88 -0.23
CA ARG A 51 -14.29 -11.38 -0.62
C ARG A 51 -13.82 -12.01 -1.93
N ALA A 52 -13.91 -13.34 -2.05
CA ALA A 52 -13.52 -14.04 -3.27
C ALA A 52 -14.36 -13.59 -4.48
N ASN A 53 -15.67 -13.35 -4.30
CA ASN A 53 -16.53 -12.84 -5.37
C ASN A 53 -16.20 -11.40 -5.78
N ALA A 54 -15.82 -10.54 -4.82
CA ALA A 54 -15.33 -9.19 -5.13
C ALA A 54 -14.06 -9.24 -5.98
N PHE A 55 -13.09 -10.10 -5.64
CA PHE A 55 -11.91 -10.30 -6.49
C PHE A 55 -12.27 -10.84 -7.88
N ARG A 56 -13.16 -11.85 -7.99
CA ARG A 56 -13.62 -12.35 -9.31
C ARG A 56 -14.18 -11.23 -10.18
N THR A 57 -15.03 -10.39 -9.59
CA THR A 57 -15.63 -9.24 -10.28
C THR A 57 -14.55 -8.30 -10.83
N LEU A 58 -13.50 -8.01 -10.04
CA LEU A 58 -12.40 -7.16 -10.49
C LEU A 58 -11.47 -7.83 -11.50
N LEU A 59 -11.26 -9.14 -11.40
CA LEU A 59 -10.52 -9.89 -12.41
C LEU A 59 -11.25 -9.86 -13.75
N GLU A 60 -12.56 -10.12 -13.75
CA GLU A 60 -13.40 -10.02 -14.95
C GLU A 60 -13.39 -8.60 -15.54
N LEU A 61 -13.39 -7.56 -14.70
CA LEU A 61 -13.23 -6.18 -15.14
C LEU A 61 -11.87 -5.95 -15.82
N CYS A 62 -10.78 -6.41 -15.22
CA CYS A 62 -9.43 -6.31 -15.79
C CYS A 62 -9.18 -7.22 -17.00
N GLU A 63 -10.00 -8.25 -17.21
CA GLU A 63 -9.98 -9.03 -18.45
C GLU A 63 -10.74 -8.34 -19.59
N SER A 64 -11.73 -7.49 -19.27
CA SER A 64 -12.63 -6.88 -20.24
C SER A 64 -12.34 -5.42 -20.58
N ASP A 65 -11.82 -4.61 -19.64
CA ASP A 65 -11.42 -3.22 -19.90
C ASP A 65 -9.90 -3.15 -20.18
N PRO A 66 -9.45 -2.70 -21.37
CA PRO A 66 -8.03 -2.66 -21.73
C PRO A 66 -7.20 -1.69 -20.88
N ARG A 67 -7.83 -0.81 -20.09
CA ARG A 67 -7.17 0.12 -19.17
C ARG A 67 -7.02 -0.45 -17.78
N CYS A 68 -7.62 -1.60 -17.47
CA CYS A 68 -7.45 -2.32 -16.21
C CYS A 68 -6.56 -3.54 -16.47
N SER A 69 -5.33 -3.53 -15.98
CA SER A 69 -4.39 -4.64 -16.14
C SER A 69 -4.20 -5.38 -14.81
N LEU A 70 -4.23 -6.71 -14.85
CA LEU A 70 -3.88 -7.54 -13.71
C LEU A 70 -2.36 -7.68 -13.59
N ASP A 71 -1.84 -7.38 -12.41
CA ASP A 71 -0.51 -7.79 -11.98
C ASP A 71 -0.62 -8.97 -11.02
N SER A 72 -0.19 -10.15 -11.49
CA SER A 72 -0.20 -11.40 -10.72
C SER A 72 1.19 -11.79 -10.18
N GLY A 73 2.14 -10.86 -10.26
CA GLY A 73 3.50 -11.05 -9.76
C GLY A 73 3.52 -11.46 -8.30
N GLN A 74 4.28 -12.51 -7.98
CA GLN A 74 4.35 -13.02 -6.61
C GLN A 74 5.32 -12.21 -5.74
N SER A 75 6.45 -11.78 -6.30
CA SER A 75 7.55 -11.19 -5.53
C SER A 75 8.14 -9.91 -6.12
N ASP A 76 8.06 -9.70 -7.43
CA ASP A 76 8.52 -8.46 -8.05
C ASP A 76 7.41 -7.40 -8.01
N TYR A 77 7.58 -6.38 -7.18
CA TYR A 77 6.72 -5.19 -7.09
C TYR A 77 7.34 -3.98 -7.81
N LEU A 78 8.65 -4.02 -8.08
CA LEU A 78 9.41 -2.85 -8.52
C LEU A 78 9.00 -2.41 -9.93
N SER A 79 8.79 -3.37 -10.82
CA SER A 79 8.32 -3.10 -12.19
C SER A 79 6.93 -2.43 -12.22
N THR A 80 6.08 -2.70 -11.23
CA THR A 80 4.77 -2.06 -11.09
C THR A 80 4.88 -0.69 -10.42
N PHE A 81 5.75 -0.55 -9.42
CA PHE A 81 6.03 0.73 -8.77
C PHE A 81 6.58 1.77 -9.75
N GLU A 82 7.45 1.34 -10.66
CA GLU A 82 8.01 2.20 -11.70
C GLU A 82 6.92 2.81 -12.59
N LYS A 83 5.94 1.99 -12.99
CA LYS A 83 4.84 2.38 -13.89
C LYS A 83 3.75 3.21 -13.21
N ALA A 84 3.46 2.94 -11.94
CA ALA A 84 2.36 3.60 -11.23
C ALA A 84 2.70 5.05 -10.92
N CYS A 85 1.76 5.98 -11.13
CA CYS A 85 1.91 7.40 -10.74
C CYS A 85 1.38 7.68 -9.33
N VAL A 86 0.39 6.90 -8.87
CA VAL A 86 -0.21 6.93 -7.53
C VAL A 86 -0.50 5.49 -7.13
N LEU A 87 -0.33 5.16 -5.85
CA LEU A 87 -0.75 3.87 -5.29
C LEU A 87 -2.01 4.05 -4.44
N ILE A 88 -3.03 3.23 -4.67
CA ILE A 88 -4.18 3.08 -3.78
C ILE A 88 -4.00 1.80 -2.97
N SER A 89 -4.09 1.90 -1.64
CA SER A 89 -3.97 0.76 -0.73
C SER A 89 -4.92 0.93 0.45
N ASP A 90 -5.08 -0.08 1.30
CA ASP A 90 -5.88 -0.01 2.52
C ASP A 90 -5.02 0.08 3.78
N THR A 91 -4.58 -1.06 4.28
CA THR A 91 -3.80 -1.24 5.52
C THR A 91 -2.47 -1.92 5.24
N SER A 92 -2.11 -2.14 3.97
CA SER A 92 -0.88 -2.84 3.62
C SER A 92 0.37 -1.98 3.79
N ALA A 93 1.38 -2.54 4.46
CA ALA A 93 2.70 -1.93 4.60
C ALA A 93 3.43 -1.75 3.25
N ILE A 94 2.99 -2.41 2.17
CA ILE A 94 3.56 -2.22 0.82
C ILE A 94 3.48 -0.76 0.36
N ALA A 95 2.50 -0.01 0.86
CA ALA A 95 2.33 1.40 0.60
C ALA A 95 3.51 2.25 1.09
N TYR A 96 4.11 1.88 2.23
CA TYR A 96 5.34 2.49 2.71
C TYR A 96 6.50 2.23 1.76
N SER A 97 6.70 0.98 1.34
CA SER A 97 7.74 0.65 0.36
C SER A 97 7.58 1.45 -0.93
N PHE A 98 6.35 1.58 -1.44
CA PHE A 98 6.07 2.40 -2.62
C PHE A 98 6.44 3.87 -2.41
N ALA A 99 5.94 4.48 -1.33
CA ALA A 99 6.20 5.88 -1.01
C ALA A 99 7.70 6.16 -0.81
N LEU A 100 8.40 5.29 -0.07
CA LEU A 100 9.81 5.47 0.26
C LEU A 100 10.73 5.32 -0.95
N ILE A 101 10.43 4.35 -1.83
CA ILE A 101 11.23 4.06 -3.03
C ILE A 101 10.95 5.09 -4.12
N THR A 102 9.67 5.31 -4.44
CA THR A 102 9.28 6.07 -5.64
C THR A 102 9.11 7.55 -5.36
N LYS A 103 8.92 7.93 -4.08
CA LYS A 103 8.48 9.26 -3.66
C LYS A 103 7.17 9.71 -4.30
N LYS A 104 6.39 8.80 -4.89
CA LYS A 104 5.08 9.09 -5.49
C LYS A 104 3.96 9.04 -4.45
N PRO A 105 2.80 9.65 -4.72
CA PRO A 105 1.70 9.71 -3.77
C PRO A 105 1.06 8.34 -3.47
N VAL A 106 0.57 8.23 -2.23
CA VAL A 106 -0.23 7.09 -1.76
C VAL A 106 -1.58 7.62 -1.27
N ILE A 107 -2.64 6.91 -1.64
CA ILE A 107 -3.97 7.10 -1.08
C ILE A 107 -4.35 5.84 -0.29
N PHE A 108 -4.63 6.02 0.99
CA PHE A 108 -5.15 4.96 1.85
C PHE A 108 -6.68 5.03 1.84
N TYR A 109 -7.32 4.04 1.24
CA TYR A 109 -8.78 3.92 1.21
C TYR A 109 -9.25 2.88 2.22
N SER A 110 -10.22 3.26 3.05
CA SER A 110 -10.91 2.36 3.98
C SER A 110 -12.27 2.97 4.31
N ALA A 111 -13.36 2.19 4.30
CA ALA A 111 -14.72 2.70 4.50
C ALA A 111 -14.95 3.51 5.80
N ASP A 112 -14.04 3.38 6.78
CA ASP A 112 -14.03 4.21 7.99
C ASP A 112 -12.60 4.29 8.56
N GLN A 113 -11.92 5.40 8.32
CA GLN A 113 -10.53 5.60 8.76
C GLN A 113 -10.38 5.63 10.29
N ASN A 114 -11.38 6.17 11.00
CA ASN A 114 -11.37 6.20 12.46
C ASN A 114 -11.49 4.80 13.03
N LYS A 115 -12.34 3.96 12.43
CA LYS A 115 -12.49 2.56 12.84
C LYS A 115 -11.25 1.74 12.54
N VAL A 116 -10.55 1.99 11.43
CA VAL A 116 -9.25 1.35 11.17
C VAL A 116 -8.24 1.71 12.27
N ARG A 117 -8.13 3.00 12.66
CA ARG A 117 -7.23 3.43 13.73
C ARG A 117 -7.59 2.81 15.08
N GLU A 118 -8.88 2.68 15.39
CA GLU A 118 -9.34 2.02 16.62
C GLU A 118 -8.98 0.53 16.64
N LEU A 119 -9.27 -0.19 15.56
CA LEU A 119 -9.05 -1.63 15.45
C LEU A 119 -7.58 -2.02 15.36
N MET A 120 -6.73 -1.11 14.87
CA MET A 120 -5.31 -1.34 14.63
C MET A 120 -4.42 -0.35 15.40
N ALA A 121 -4.87 0.14 16.56
CA ALA A 121 -4.19 1.17 17.33
C ALA A 121 -2.74 0.78 17.71
N ASP A 122 -2.50 -0.50 17.98
CA ASP A 122 -1.19 -1.05 18.36
C ASP A 122 -0.22 -1.21 17.18
N VAL A 123 -0.69 -0.98 15.95
CA VAL A 123 0.11 -1.11 14.74
C VAL A 123 0.70 0.25 14.38
N ALA A 124 1.95 0.49 14.79
CA ALA A 124 2.61 1.80 14.65
C ALA A 124 2.49 2.41 13.24
N TYR A 125 2.70 1.62 12.18
CA TYR A 125 2.63 2.14 10.81
C TYR A 125 1.20 2.50 10.36
N ILE A 126 0.14 2.02 11.03
CA ILE A 126 -1.22 2.47 10.71
C ILE A 126 -1.42 3.93 11.14
N ASN A 127 -0.74 4.34 12.22
CA ASN A 127 -0.81 5.69 12.77
C ASN A 127 0.02 6.71 11.96
N ASP A 128 1.04 6.25 11.21
CA ASP A 128 1.89 7.11 10.37
C ASP A 128 1.34 7.31 8.94
N ARG A 129 0.18 6.74 8.58
CA ARG A 129 -0.33 6.74 7.19
C ARG A 129 -0.50 8.16 6.61
N ASP A 130 -0.96 9.11 7.42
CA ASP A 130 -1.13 10.51 7.00
C ASP A 130 0.20 11.25 6.78
N ARG A 131 1.34 10.65 7.15
CA ARG A 131 2.68 11.22 6.94
C ARG A 131 3.29 10.78 5.60
N ILE A 132 2.81 9.68 5.03
CA ILE A 132 3.31 9.12 3.74
C ILE A 132 2.29 9.19 2.61
N GLY A 133 1.05 9.56 2.90
CA GLY A 133 -0.05 9.63 1.94
C GLY A 133 -1.27 10.30 2.57
N CYS A 134 -2.41 10.23 1.89
CA CYS A 134 -3.67 10.74 2.42
C CYS A 134 -4.65 9.60 2.70
N CYS A 135 -5.34 9.67 3.84
CA CYS A 135 -6.40 8.74 4.19
C CYS A 135 -7.75 9.29 3.73
N VAL A 136 -8.55 8.46 3.04
CA VAL A 136 -9.89 8.80 2.55
C VAL A 136 -10.86 7.67 2.90
N ASP A 137 -12.13 8.00 3.15
CA ASP A 137 -13.15 7.01 3.52
C ASP A 137 -14.33 6.91 2.56
N SER A 138 -14.29 7.64 1.46
CA SER A 138 -15.37 7.65 0.47
C SER A 138 -14.86 7.75 -0.96
N ILE A 139 -15.65 7.21 -1.90
CA ILE A 139 -15.35 7.28 -3.34
C ILE A 139 -15.21 8.73 -3.83
N PRO A 140 -16.07 9.70 -3.43
CA PRO A 140 -15.87 11.09 -3.80
C PRO A 140 -14.53 11.68 -3.33
N GLU A 141 -14.11 11.40 -2.09
CA GLU A 141 -12.81 11.84 -1.59
C GLU A 141 -11.63 11.18 -2.31
N LEU A 142 -11.75 9.89 -2.64
CA LEU A 142 -10.77 9.18 -3.45
C LEU A 142 -10.59 9.82 -4.82
N LEU A 143 -11.71 10.08 -5.53
CA LEU A 143 -11.68 10.74 -6.84
C LEU A 143 -11.11 12.16 -6.75
N ASN A 144 -11.51 12.93 -5.74
CA ASN A 144 -10.96 14.27 -5.51
C ASN A 144 -9.44 14.23 -5.24
N SER A 145 -8.98 13.28 -4.43
CA SER A 145 -7.56 13.09 -4.14
C SER A 145 -6.76 12.71 -5.38
N LEU A 146 -7.30 11.81 -6.21
CA LEU A 146 -6.70 11.45 -7.50
C LEU A 146 -6.62 12.66 -8.44
N SER A 147 -7.70 13.44 -8.56
CA SER A 147 -7.72 14.67 -9.38
C SER A 147 -6.62 15.62 -8.92
N ASN A 148 -6.52 15.86 -7.60
CA ASN A 148 -5.46 16.70 -7.04
C ASN A 148 -4.06 16.18 -7.41
N TYR A 149 -3.79 14.88 -7.29
CA TYR A 149 -2.48 14.35 -7.65
C TYR A 149 -2.19 14.38 -9.15
N PHE A 150 -3.20 14.29 -10.01
CA PHE A 150 -3.03 14.39 -11.46
C PHE A 150 -2.91 15.84 -11.95
N GLU A 151 -3.58 16.80 -11.30
CA GLU A 151 -3.52 18.22 -11.62
C GLU A 151 -2.27 18.90 -11.05
N LEU A 152 -1.77 18.42 -9.91
CA LEU A 152 -0.54 18.91 -9.25
C LEU A 152 0.74 18.40 -9.94
N ASP A 153 0.71 18.20 -11.26
CA ASP A 153 1.81 17.76 -12.12
C ASP A 153 3.00 18.76 -12.03
N SER A 154 3.70 18.78 -10.87
CA SER A 154 4.95 19.51 -10.54
C SER A 154 5.15 19.86 -9.05
N LYS A 155 4.13 19.84 -8.17
CA LYS A 155 4.37 20.20 -6.75
C LYS A 155 4.64 18.95 -5.92
N ILE A 156 5.93 18.67 -5.75
CA ILE A 156 6.41 17.73 -4.75
C ILE A 156 5.86 18.17 -3.39
N ASP A 157 5.07 17.30 -2.76
CA ASP A 157 4.77 17.38 -1.34
C ASP A 157 6.08 17.21 -0.56
N SER A 158 6.71 18.35 -0.25
CA SER A 158 8.03 18.39 0.36
C SER A 158 8.02 17.75 1.74
N ASP A 159 6.94 17.91 2.50
CA ASP A 159 6.87 17.41 3.87
C ASP A 159 6.83 15.89 3.88
N ARG A 160 6.00 15.29 3.01
CA ARG A 160 5.95 13.84 2.81
C ARG A 160 7.28 13.30 2.29
N VAL A 161 7.90 13.97 1.31
CA VAL A 161 9.19 13.52 0.75
C VAL A 161 10.30 13.58 1.79
N ASN A 162 10.37 14.67 2.57
CA ASN A 162 11.32 14.84 3.67
C ASN A 162 11.11 13.74 4.71
N PHE A 163 9.87 13.49 5.15
CA PHE A 163 9.57 12.38 6.06
C PHE A 163 10.06 11.04 5.51
N CYS A 164 9.80 10.78 4.22
CA CYS A 164 10.26 9.56 3.56
C CYS A 164 11.79 9.44 3.47
N ASP A 165 12.55 10.53 3.48
CA ASP A 165 14.01 10.49 3.50
C ASP A 165 14.57 10.38 4.93
N ASP A 166 13.89 10.96 5.92
CA ASP A 166 14.31 10.95 7.32
C ASP A 166 14.19 9.57 7.99
N ILE A 167 13.30 8.69 7.50
CA ILE A 167 13.08 7.37 8.10
C ILE A 167 13.85 6.24 7.42
N VAL A 168 14.59 6.52 6.35
CA VAL A 168 15.39 5.52 5.62
C VAL A 168 16.85 5.61 6.02
N TYR A 169 17.27 4.68 6.86
CA TYR A 169 18.66 4.57 7.30
C TYR A 169 19.54 3.89 6.25
N ASN A 170 20.81 4.27 6.21
CA ASN A 170 21.84 3.64 5.36
C ASN A 170 21.49 3.61 3.86
N LYS A 171 20.79 4.63 3.36
CA LYS A 171 20.41 4.77 1.94
C LYS A 171 21.63 4.64 1.03
N GLY A 172 21.59 3.66 0.12
CA GLY A 172 22.69 3.37 -0.82
C GLY A 172 23.91 2.68 -0.20
N LYS A 173 23.90 2.39 1.11
CA LYS A 173 25.01 1.77 1.85
C LYS A 173 24.56 0.59 2.71
N SER A 174 23.33 0.09 2.53
CA SER A 174 22.75 -0.96 3.38
C SER A 174 23.60 -2.25 3.40
N LEU A 175 24.12 -2.68 2.24
CA LEU A 175 25.02 -3.84 2.17
C LEU A 175 26.33 -3.59 2.91
N GLN A 176 26.95 -2.41 2.71
CA GLN A 176 28.19 -2.07 3.40
C GLN A 176 27.98 -1.98 4.91
N TYR A 177 26.89 -1.36 5.35
CA TYR A 177 26.52 -1.31 6.76
C TYR A 177 26.32 -2.70 7.35
N LEU A 178 25.70 -3.63 6.61
CA LEU A 178 25.57 -5.01 7.04
C LEU A 178 26.94 -5.70 7.19
N ILE A 179 27.84 -5.50 6.22
CA ILE A 179 29.19 -6.07 6.24
C ILE A 179 29.99 -5.51 7.42
N ASP A 180 29.98 -4.19 7.61
CA ASP A 180 30.72 -3.49 8.66
C ASP A 180 30.29 -3.92 10.07
N ASN A 181 29.05 -4.38 10.21
CA ASN A 181 28.47 -4.79 11.49
C ASN A 181 28.20 -6.30 11.59
N PHE A 182 28.71 -7.09 10.65
CA PHE A 182 28.42 -8.52 10.58
C PHE A 182 28.95 -9.27 11.81
N ASP A 183 30.10 -8.83 12.34
CA ASP A 183 30.74 -9.44 13.49
C ASP A 183 29.84 -9.41 14.74
N TYR A 184 29.11 -8.31 14.99
CA TYR A 184 28.15 -8.23 16.11
C TYR A 184 27.03 -9.26 16.00
N ILE A 185 26.59 -9.58 14.78
CA ILE A 185 25.53 -10.57 14.54
C ILE A 185 26.04 -11.97 14.85
N VAL A 186 27.24 -12.33 14.36
CA VAL A 186 27.78 -13.68 14.51
C VAL A 186 28.38 -13.95 15.89
N SER A 187 28.91 -12.92 16.58
CA SER A 187 29.42 -13.03 17.93
C SER A 187 28.30 -13.01 18.99
N GLY A 188 27.11 -12.53 18.62
CA GLY A 188 26.00 -12.28 19.56
C GLY A 188 26.25 -11.08 20.48
N GLU A 189 27.25 -10.25 20.18
CA GLU A 189 27.52 -9.03 20.92
C GLU A 189 26.50 -7.94 20.54
N LYS A 190 26.10 -7.14 21.54
CA LYS A 190 25.22 -6.00 21.29
C LYS A 190 26.01 -4.88 20.60
N HIS A 191 25.56 -4.48 19.42
CA HIS A 191 25.95 -3.26 18.75
C HIS A 191 25.48 -2.05 19.56
N PRO A 192 26.33 -1.03 19.80
CA PRO A 192 26.02 0.08 20.71
C PRO A 192 24.87 0.99 20.23
N GLU A 193 24.61 1.04 18.93
CA GLU A 193 23.58 1.90 18.34
C GLU A 193 22.28 1.17 17.96
N TRP A 194 22.23 -0.17 18.09
CA TRP A 194 21.04 -0.91 17.71
C TRP A 194 19.99 -0.89 18.81
N TRP A 195 18.74 -0.83 18.40
CA TRP A 195 17.61 -0.98 19.29
C TRP A 195 17.29 -2.47 19.49
N TYR A 196 17.30 -2.93 20.73
CA TYR A 196 17.05 -4.33 21.09
C TYR A 196 15.70 -4.45 21.80
N SER A 197 14.77 -5.21 21.22
CA SER A 197 13.43 -5.40 21.81
C SER A 197 13.46 -5.95 23.23
N GLN A 198 14.42 -6.85 23.52
CA GLN A 198 14.60 -7.44 24.84
C GLN A 198 14.95 -6.43 25.95
N ASP A 199 15.44 -5.23 25.58
CA ASP A 199 15.81 -4.18 26.54
C ASP A 199 14.65 -3.25 26.87
N HIS A 200 13.52 -3.41 26.18
CA HIS A 200 12.38 -2.50 26.21
C HIS A 200 11.02 -3.21 26.37
N CYS A 201 11.04 -4.49 26.79
CA CYS A 201 9.85 -5.27 27.16
C CYS A 201 9.73 -5.44 28.67
#